data_AF-A0A925V7H9-F1
#
_entry.id   AF-A0A925V7H9-F1
#
_cell.length_a   1.000
_cell.length_b   1.000
_cell.length_c   1.000
_cell.angle_alpha   90.00
_cell.angle_beta   90.00
_cell.angle_gamma   90.00
#
_symmetry.space_group_name_H-M   'P 1'
#
loop_
_entity.id
_entity.type
_entity.pdbx_description
1 polymer ?
#
loop_
_entity_poly.entity_id
_entity_poly.type
_entity_poly.pdbx_seq_one_letter_code
_entity_poly.pdbx_strand_id
1 'polypeptide(L)'
;MPIVHILRPGETLVAVAGLYGFRAWETIAEAPENADLIAKRKNPHALEAGDGVHIPDPRVGERVYSTGDTHRAVVRRGRPLLELRVYTEFRRVPDGIAAGVKTGTIRGWILGSKVPPLPVREASISIGPGGTRSGQTDRKGRLRVEALTDGQWNLRLDPQADELSPGPALPDAHRDHGLDWGEGNVPRTLDGRNGRLYEIEYRPLDLQVFVFGGVITSVSVVNPKRDDRPHHAVCFWLDGVEPGGTGVSQVLEIDLKPDFVRKLKKDGVWPRTQKRPKPPKGHVGTYPELFEIHHTGGNLISGALQQFMVSKSGIHFLNDRDGHVVRMADDRYEVRHGGGKSGSVVCAWRDAGNMNGRALGVENVQGKNAKADADEQPFTDEQIASLIGLVRSAMGVHEIAVGDVFGHGDVYTGKARGCPGPMFPWKSLEDAGVVTRPFAVADAELSSAFAGYFGGADGAKRKLAEGDFERKETDGTWSVVRGNKVVADSLAAGPIQFLNACLHLIGYVPNRTGKSPAAWDDWAETQQFRTFGRGTRASVQCFKGHYGAIDRALLSKASIVDIDTARLIYGCFKFAAAVPARASPEE
;
A
#
# COMPACT_ATOMS: atom_id res chain seq x y z
N MET A 1 29.24 -23.29 44.70
CA MET A 1 30.16 -23.22 43.55
C MET A 1 29.62 -22.15 42.63
N PRO A 2 30.46 -21.25 42.10
CA PRO A 2 30.02 -20.23 41.17
C PRO A 2 29.34 -20.91 39.97
N ILE A 3 28.08 -20.52 39.70
CA ILE A 3 27.32 -21.04 38.58
C ILE A 3 27.54 -20.08 37.41
N VAL A 4 28.03 -20.60 36.28
CA VAL A 4 28.08 -19.85 35.01
C VAL A 4 27.00 -20.42 34.11
N HIS A 5 26.06 -19.57 33.72
CA HIS A 5 24.99 -19.90 32.78
C HIS A 5 25.40 -19.48 31.37
N ILE A 6 25.42 -20.42 30.43
CA ILE A 6 25.70 -20.13 29.03
C ILE A 6 24.42 -19.74 28.32
N LEU A 7 24.34 -18.50 27.85
CA LEU A 7 23.16 -17.97 27.17
C LEU A 7 22.86 -18.74 25.89
N ARG A 8 21.60 -19.10 25.71
CA ARG A 8 21.08 -19.75 24.49
C ARG A 8 20.62 -18.69 23.48
N PRO A 9 20.41 -19.06 22.20
CA PRO A 9 19.79 -18.16 21.22
C PRO A 9 18.45 -17.59 21.72
N GLY A 10 18.37 -16.25 21.80
CA GLY A 10 17.17 -15.52 22.24
C GLY A 10 16.98 -15.42 23.76
N GLU A 11 17.83 -16.06 24.58
CA GLU A 11 17.74 -16.00 26.03
C GLU A 11 18.24 -14.65 26.55
N THR A 12 17.52 -14.06 27.52
CA THR A 12 17.87 -12.76 28.10
C THR A 12 18.27 -12.90 29.57
N LEU A 13 18.96 -11.90 30.14
CA LEU A 13 19.26 -11.90 31.59
C LEU A 13 18.01 -11.97 32.47
N VAL A 14 16.85 -11.59 31.94
CA VAL A 14 15.58 -11.70 32.67
C VAL A 14 15.13 -13.15 32.77
N ALA A 15 15.27 -13.91 31.68
CA ALA A 15 15.05 -15.35 31.67
C ALA A 15 15.97 -16.04 32.68
N VAL A 16 17.26 -15.71 32.60
CA VAL A 16 18.30 -16.23 33.49
C VAL A 16 17.98 -15.87 34.95
N ALA A 17 17.61 -14.62 35.23
CA ALA A 17 17.20 -14.19 36.56
C ALA A 17 16.00 -15.00 37.08
N GLY A 18 14.99 -15.20 36.25
CA GLY A 18 13.83 -16.04 36.57
C GLY A 18 14.21 -17.49 36.88
N LEU A 19 15.06 -18.09 36.04
CA LEU A 19 15.55 -19.47 36.18
C LEU A 19 16.26 -19.70 37.52
N TYR A 20 17.08 -18.73 37.96
CA TYR A 20 17.84 -18.80 39.21
C TYR A 20 17.14 -18.11 40.40
N GLY A 21 15.89 -17.69 40.25
CA GLY A 21 15.08 -17.17 41.35
C GLY A 21 15.35 -15.71 41.77
N PHE A 22 16.06 -14.95 40.93
CA PHE A 22 16.25 -13.51 41.09
C PHE A 22 15.01 -12.72 40.64
N ARG A 23 14.68 -11.67 41.38
CA ARG A 23 13.56 -10.76 41.03
C ARG A 23 13.94 -9.70 39.98
N ALA A 24 15.21 -9.34 39.93
CA ALA A 24 15.74 -8.26 39.13
C ALA A 24 16.93 -8.82 38.35
N TRP A 25 16.90 -8.70 37.04
CA TRP A 25 17.99 -9.16 36.19
C TRP A 25 19.24 -8.28 36.38
N GLU A 26 19.04 -7.05 36.84
CA GLU A 26 20.07 -6.11 37.27
C GLU A 26 20.94 -6.73 38.37
N THR A 27 20.38 -7.59 39.24
CA THR A 27 21.16 -8.31 40.26
C THR A 27 22.24 -9.20 39.63
N ILE A 28 21.95 -9.77 38.45
CA ILE A 28 22.92 -10.57 37.69
C ILE A 28 23.82 -9.62 36.87
N ALA A 29 23.26 -8.64 36.16
CA ALA A 29 24.05 -7.75 35.31
C ALA A 29 25.08 -6.89 36.06
N GLU A 30 24.73 -6.42 37.26
CA GLU A 30 25.56 -5.57 38.11
C GLU A 30 26.50 -6.39 39.01
N ALA A 31 26.45 -7.73 38.94
CA ALA A 31 27.39 -8.58 39.65
C ALA A 31 28.82 -8.26 39.17
N PRO A 32 29.80 -8.05 40.08
CA PRO A 32 31.17 -7.70 39.71
C PRO A 32 31.79 -8.67 38.69
N GLU A 33 31.43 -9.95 38.77
CA GLU A 33 31.89 -11.01 37.89
C GLU A 33 31.39 -10.88 36.45
N ASN A 34 30.31 -10.13 36.22
CA ASN A 34 29.75 -9.88 34.89
C ASN A 34 30.18 -8.54 34.28
N ALA A 35 30.91 -7.69 35.02
CA ALA A 35 31.23 -6.32 34.59
C ALA A 35 31.96 -6.28 33.24
N ASP A 36 32.94 -7.15 33.03
CA ASP A 36 33.72 -7.22 31.78
C ASP A 36 32.86 -7.65 30.59
N LEU A 37 31.97 -8.63 30.80
CA LEU A 37 31.04 -9.11 29.77
C LEU A 37 30.07 -8.00 29.35
N ILE A 38 29.49 -7.29 30.32
CA ILE A 38 28.55 -6.20 30.06
C ILE A 38 29.25 -5.01 29.38
N ALA A 39 30.47 -4.68 29.79
CA ALA A 39 31.27 -3.65 29.14
C ALA A 39 31.59 -4.01 27.68
N LYS A 40 31.96 -5.28 27.43
CA LYS A 40 32.22 -5.81 26.07
C LYS A 40 30.99 -5.70 25.17
N ARG A 41 29.79 -6.03 25.68
CA ARG A 41 28.53 -5.94 24.94
C ARG A 41 27.91 -4.54 24.94
N LYS A 42 28.51 -3.57 25.63
CA LYS A 42 28.09 -2.16 25.80
C LYS A 42 26.79 -1.95 26.58
N ASN A 43 25.89 -2.92 26.62
CA ASN A 43 24.75 -2.95 27.55
C ASN A 43 24.27 -4.39 27.83
N PRO A 44 23.51 -4.62 28.92
CA PRO A 44 23.06 -5.95 29.32
C PRO A 44 22.01 -6.62 28.42
N HIS A 45 21.38 -5.88 27.52
CA HIS A 45 20.42 -6.42 26.55
C HIS A 45 21.07 -6.81 25.22
N ALA A 46 22.38 -6.56 25.07
CA ALA A 46 23.16 -6.88 23.89
C ALA A 46 23.98 -8.18 24.06
N LEU A 47 23.65 -9.00 25.05
CA LEU A 47 24.23 -10.32 25.23
C LEU A 47 23.79 -11.26 24.12
N GLU A 48 24.68 -12.15 23.69
CA GLU A 48 24.46 -13.07 22.59
C GLU A 48 24.50 -14.52 23.06
N ALA A 49 23.96 -15.42 22.23
CA ALA A 49 24.11 -16.85 22.44
C ALA A 49 25.59 -17.24 22.60
N GLY A 50 25.90 -18.05 23.61
CA GLY A 50 27.24 -18.48 23.96
C GLY A 50 27.93 -17.60 25.01
N ASP A 51 27.41 -16.41 25.32
CA ASP A 51 27.94 -15.59 26.40
C ASP A 51 27.70 -16.29 27.76
N GLY A 52 28.77 -16.43 28.56
CA GLY A 52 28.71 -17.03 29.89
C GLY A 52 28.44 -15.99 30.96
N VAL A 53 27.26 -16.03 31.56
CA VAL A 53 26.83 -15.11 32.62
C VAL A 53 27.03 -15.76 33.98
N HIS A 54 27.77 -15.11 34.86
CA HIS A 54 27.95 -15.54 36.24
C HIS A 54 26.67 -15.28 37.05
N ILE A 55 26.19 -16.30 37.75
CA ILE A 55 25.02 -16.20 38.62
C ILE A 55 25.50 -15.97 40.06
N PRO A 56 25.24 -14.79 40.64
CA PRO A 56 25.65 -14.49 42.02
C PRO A 56 24.91 -15.38 43.02
N ASP A 57 25.41 -15.48 44.25
CA ASP A 57 24.69 -16.19 45.30
C ASP A 57 23.42 -15.41 45.73
N PRO A 58 22.30 -16.09 46.03
CA PRO A 58 21.09 -15.41 46.52
C PRO A 58 21.35 -14.71 47.85
N ARG A 59 20.94 -13.44 47.96
CA ARG A 59 20.95 -12.75 49.26
C ARG A 59 19.91 -13.37 50.19
N VAL A 60 20.37 -14.02 51.26
CA VAL A 60 19.50 -14.59 52.29
C VAL A 60 18.96 -13.47 53.17
N GLY A 61 17.64 -13.36 53.28
CA GLY A 61 17.00 -12.45 54.22
C GLY A 61 16.75 -13.15 55.55
N GLU A 62 17.35 -12.66 56.63
CA GLU A 62 17.07 -13.16 57.98
C GLU A 62 15.88 -12.42 58.60
N ARG A 63 15.02 -13.16 59.30
CA ARG A 63 13.96 -12.61 60.14
C ARG A 63 13.99 -13.28 61.50
N VAL A 64 14.00 -12.47 62.54
CA VAL A 64 13.94 -12.93 63.94
C VAL A 64 12.48 -12.94 64.37
N TYR A 65 12.05 -14.05 64.99
CA TYR A 65 10.70 -14.27 65.49
C TYR A 65 10.73 -14.60 66.98
N SER A 66 9.68 -14.23 67.74
CA SER A 66 9.54 -14.57 69.16
C SER A 66 9.23 -16.06 69.35
N THR A 67 9.83 -16.70 70.35
CA THR A 67 9.48 -18.08 70.72
C THR A 67 8.12 -18.14 71.44
N GLY A 68 7.25 -19.07 71.04
CA GLY A 68 5.93 -19.32 71.66
C GLY A 68 4.73 -18.90 70.82
N ASP A 69 4.93 -18.07 69.80
CA ASP A 69 3.87 -17.61 68.88
C ASP A 69 3.88 -18.41 67.56
N THR A 70 2.71 -18.50 66.91
CA THR A 70 2.62 -19.02 65.53
C THR A 70 3.01 -17.92 64.55
N HIS A 71 4.12 -18.11 63.83
CA HIS A 71 4.60 -17.16 62.82
C HIS A 71 4.23 -17.61 61.41
N ARG A 72 3.78 -16.67 60.58
CA ARG A 72 3.57 -16.90 59.15
C ARG A 72 4.62 -16.16 58.33
N ALA A 73 5.64 -16.90 57.88
CA ALA A 73 6.60 -16.40 56.92
C ALA A 73 6.00 -16.47 55.50
N VAL A 74 5.78 -15.31 54.87
CA VAL A 74 5.30 -15.23 53.48
C VAL A 74 6.39 -14.63 52.61
N VAL A 75 6.95 -15.43 51.72
CA VAL A 75 7.79 -14.91 50.63
C VAL A 75 6.86 -14.50 49.50
N ARG A 76 6.74 -13.18 49.26
CA ARG A 76 6.08 -12.71 48.03
C ARG A 76 6.99 -13.11 46.86
N ARG A 77 6.57 -14.03 45.99
CA ARG A 77 7.12 -14.10 44.63
C ARG A 77 6.23 -13.23 43.75
N GLY A 78 6.82 -12.33 42.96
CA GLY A 78 6.06 -11.66 41.90
C GLY A 78 5.54 -12.76 40.98
N ARG A 79 4.25 -12.74 40.63
CA ARG A 79 3.74 -13.66 39.62
C ARG A 79 4.30 -13.19 38.27
N PRO A 80 5.03 -14.02 37.52
CA PRO A 80 5.50 -13.65 36.20
C PRO A 80 4.28 -13.34 35.32
N LEU A 81 4.30 -12.20 34.65
CA LEU A 81 3.20 -11.76 33.78
C LEU A 81 3.63 -11.71 32.33
N LEU A 82 2.72 -12.12 31.45
CA LEU A 82 2.75 -11.79 30.04
C LEU A 82 1.97 -10.49 29.82
N GLU A 83 2.59 -9.49 29.19
CA GLU A 83 1.90 -8.33 28.64
C GLU A 83 1.75 -8.50 27.12
N LEU A 84 0.51 -8.65 26.66
CA LEU A 84 0.16 -8.56 25.26
C LEU A 84 -0.08 -7.09 24.91
N ARG A 85 0.47 -6.64 23.79
CA ARG A 85 0.25 -5.30 23.23
C ARG A 85 -0.24 -5.45 21.80
N VAL A 86 -1.49 -5.12 21.57
CA VAL A 86 -2.14 -5.23 20.28
C VAL A 86 -2.42 -3.82 19.77
N TYR A 87 -1.79 -3.50 18.66
CA TYR A 87 -1.92 -2.19 18.06
C TYR A 87 -1.67 -2.28 16.58
N THR A 88 -1.94 -1.16 15.93
CA THR A 88 -1.67 -0.96 14.53
C THR A 88 -0.66 0.17 14.44
N GLU A 89 0.58 -0.21 14.15
CA GLU A 89 1.68 0.71 13.92
C GLU A 89 2.13 0.74 12.46
N PHE A 90 1.54 -0.11 11.62
CA PHE A 90 1.67 -0.03 10.16
C PHE A 90 3.15 0.09 9.72
N ARG A 91 4.07 -0.64 10.36
CA ARG A 91 5.52 -0.65 10.09
C ARG A 91 6.24 0.70 9.99
N ARG A 92 7.17 0.95 10.91
CA ARG A 92 8.42 1.67 10.62
C ARG A 92 9.61 0.75 10.36
N VAL A 93 9.34 -0.55 10.28
CA VAL A 93 10.32 -1.61 10.12
C VAL A 93 10.61 -1.78 8.62
N PRO A 94 11.88 -1.71 8.17
CA PRO A 94 12.24 -2.00 6.78
C PRO A 94 11.78 -3.38 6.33
N ASP A 95 11.56 -3.54 5.02
CA ASP A 95 11.25 -4.82 4.37
C ASP A 95 12.25 -5.91 4.75
N GLY A 96 11.76 -7.14 4.94
CA GLY A 96 12.58 -8.32 5.26
C GLY A 96 12.80 -8.60 6.75
N ILE A 97 12.36 -7.73 7.67
CA ILE A 97 12.37 -8.07 9.11
C ILE A 97 11.15 -8.93 9.44
N ALA A 98 11.40 -10.23 9.61
CA ALA A 98 10.43 -11.22 10.05
C ALA A 98 10.02 -11.00 11.53
N ALA A 99 8.95 -11.69 11.94
CA ALA A 99 8.64 -11.84 13.36
C ALA A 99 9.89 -12.29 14.13
N GLY A 100 10.20 -11.65 15.26
CA GLY A 100 11.49 -11.89 15.90
C GLY A 100 11.65 -11.25 17.29
N VAL A 101 12.75 -11.65 17.94
CA VAL A 101 13.22 -11.06 19.19
C VAL A 101 13.61 -9.61 18.94
N LYS A 102 13.06 -8.69 19.74
CA LYS A 102 13.28 -7.27 19.57
C LYS A 102 14.58 -6.82 20.24
N THR A 103 15.56 -6.39 19.44
CA THR A 103 16.82 -5.81 19.93
C THR A 103 16.72 -4.27 19.96
N GLY A 104 16.14 -3.69 21.03
CA GLY A 104 16.13 -2.22 21.25
C GLY A 104 14.83 -1.63 21.82
N THR A 105 14.83 -0.32 22.12
CA THR A 105 13.65 0.38 22.67
C THR A 105 12.67 0.78 21.56
N ILE A 106 11.38 0.46 21.76
CA ILE A 106 10.24 0.88 20.91
C ILE A 106 10.29 2.38 20.58
N ARG A 107 10.71 3.19 21.55
CA ARG A 107 10.71 4.65 21.42
C ARG A 107 11.54 5.09 20.22
N GLY A 108 12.72 4.49 19.97
CA GLY A 108 13.54 4.82 18.80
C GLY A 108 12.84 4.54 17.46
N TRP A 109 11.93 3.57 17.44
CA TRP A 109 11.20 3.13 16.25
C TRP A 109 9.94 3.98 16.07
N ILE A 110 9.26 4.38 17.14
CA ILE A 110 8.01 5.17 17.11
C ILE A 110 8.22 6.68 16.91
N LEU A 111 9.35 7.26 17.33
CA LEU A 111 9.50 8.71 17.64
C LEU A 111 9.45 9.74 16.50
N GLY A 112 8.93 9.44 15.32
CA GLY A 112 8.70 10.46 14.29
C GLY A 112 7.40 10.36 13.52
N SER A 113 6.43 9.57 13.99
CA SER A 113 5.07 9.63 13.44
C SER A 113 4.27 10.79 14.06
N LYS A 114 3.53 11.53 13.23
CA LYS A 114 2.51 12.51 13.66
C LYS A 114 1.18 11.84 14.04
N VAL A 115 1.06 10.54 13.76
CA VAL A 115 -0.08 9.68 14.11
C VAL A 115 0.42 8.70 15.18
N PRO A 116 -0.12 8.76 16.41
CA PRO A 116 0.26 7.79 17.43
C PRO A 116 -0.17 6.37 17.00
N PRO A 117 0.47 5.32 17.55
CA PRO A 117 -0.02 3.94 17.44
C PRO A 117 -1.53 3.87 17.72
N LEU A 118 -2.28 3.15 16.88
CA LEU A 118 -3.71 2.97 17.04
C LEU A 118 -3.96 1.62 17.71
N PRO A 119 -4.26 1.56 19.01
CA PRO A 119 -4.42 0.29 19.69
C PRO A 119 -5.76 -0.36 19.37
N VAL A 120 -5.80 -1.69 19.39
CA VAL A 120 -7.03 -2.48 19.31
C VAL A 120 -7.67 -2.46 20.69
N ARG A 121 -8.88 -1.93 20.82
CA ARG A 121 -9.32 -1.37 22.12
C ARG A 121 -9.79 -2.43 23.08
N GLU A 122 -10.54 -3.42 22.62
CA GLU A 122 -11.24 -4.37 23.49
C GLU A 122 -11.25 -5.78 22.87
N ALA A 123 -10.20 -6.16 22.15
CA ALA A 123 -10.12 -7.49 21.57
C ALA A 123 -10.15 -8.57 22.67
N SER A 124 -11.02 -9.56 22.47
CA SER A 124 -11.06 -10.76 23.31
C SER A 124 -9.88 -11.65 22.94
N ILE A 125 -9.12 -12.06 23.94
CA ILE A 125 -7.94 -12.91 23.76
C ILE A 125 -8.17 -14.21 24.50
N SER A 126 -8.06 -15.33 23.80
CA SER A 126 -8.12 -16.69 24.35
C SER A 126 -6.76 -17.37 24.23
N ILE A 127 -6.29 -18.04 25.29
CA ILE A 127 -4.95 -18.62 25.39
C ILE A 127 -5.06 -20.09 25.81
N GLY A 128 -4.37 -20.97 25.09
CA GLY A 128 -4.32 -22.41 25.32
C GLY A 128 -5.42 -23.20 24.59
N PRO A 129 -5.44 -24.53 24.70
CA PRO A 129 -6.37 -25.40 23.99
C PRO A 129 -7.83 -25.08 24.37
N GLY A 130 -8.62 -24.55 23.44
CA GLY A 130 -10.01 -24.17 23.72
C GLY A 130 -10.19 -22.93 24.61
N GLY A 131 -9.16 -22.07 24.74
CA GLY A 131 -9.28 -20.81 25.50
C GLY A 131 -9.24 -20.98 27.01
N THR A 132 -8.40 -21.90 27.50
CA THR A 132 -8.18 -22.17 28.94
C THR A 132 -7.94 -20.93 29.79
N ARG A 133 -7.44 -19.85 29.20
CA ARG A 133 -7.37 -18.51 29.79
C ARG A 133 -7.97 -17.53 28.81
N SER A 134 -8.70 -16.53 29.30
CA SER A 134 -9.22 -15.45 28.47
C SER A 134 -9.04 -14.09 29.12
N GLY A 135 -8.97 -13.04 28.32
CA GLY A 135 -8.95 -11.66 28.76
C GLY A 135 -9.38 -10.72 27.65
N GLN A 136 -9.43 -9.43 27.96
CA GLN A 136 -9.71 -8.38 26.99
C GLN A 136 -8.61 -7.33 27.08
N THR A 137 -8.20 -6.80 25.93
CA THR A 137 -7.29 -5.65 25.92
C THR A 137 -7.94 -4.46 26.62
N ASP A 138 -7.14 -3.67 27.33
CA ASP A 138 -7.55 -2.37 27.83
C ASP A 138 -7.65 -1.37 26.68
N ARG A 139 -8.17 -0.17 26.96
CA ARG A 139 -8.26 0.89 25.95
C ARG A 139 -6.91 1.27 25.34
N LYS A 140 -5.76 0.83 25.84
CA LYS A 140 -4.42 1.04 25.26
C LYS A 140 -3.92 -0.17 24.47
N GLY A 141 -4.78 -1.15 24.20
CA GLY A 141 -4.45 -2.37 23.48
C GLY A 141 -3.63 -3.34 24.31
N ARG A 142 -3.67 -3.23 25.64
CA ARG A 142 -2.83 -4.03 26.54
C ARG A 142 -3.65 -5.05 27.29
N LEU A 143 -3.19 -6.30 27.31
CA LEU A 143 -3.72 -7.32 28.22
C LEU A 143 -2.57 -7.88 29.06
N ARG A 144 -2.76 -7.94 30.38
CA ARG A 144 -1.84 -8.62 31.30
C ARG A 144 -2.45 -9.91 31.80
N VAL A 145 -1.76 -11.01 31.61
CA VAL A 145 -2.14 -12.35 32.09
C VAL A 145 -0.94 -13.01 32.77
N GLU A 146 -1.18 -14.14 33.43
CA GLU A 146 -0.08 -14.98 33.90
C GLU A 146 0.81 -15.40 32.72
N ALA A 147 2.13 -15.35 32.92
CA ALA A 147 3.11 -15.75 31.93
C ALA A 147 2.83 -17.17 31.39
N LEU A 148 3.20 -17.37 30.14
CA LEU A 148 3.13 -18.66 29.49
C LEU A 148 4.24 -19.55 30.06
N THR A 149 3.90 -20.80 30.39
CA THR A 149 4.89 -21.80 30.78
C THR A 149 5.55 -22.41 29.55
N ASP A 150 6.63 -23.15 29.74
CA ASP A 150 7.29 -23.87 28.66
C ASP A 150 6.32 -24.77 27.89
N GLY A 151 6.49 -24.80 26.56
CA GLY A 151 5.65 -25.53 25.63
C GLY A 151 5.09 -24.66 24.52
N GLN A 152 4.14 -25.22 23.78
CA GLN A 152 3.43 -24.56 22.70
C GLN A 152 2.08 -24.04 23.18
N TRP A 153 1.77 -22.79 22.86
CA TRP A 153 0.52 -22.12 23.20
C TRP A 153 -0.17 -21.61 21.94
N ASN A 154 -1.50 -21.75 21.91
CA ASN A 154 -2.34 -21.12 20.90
C ASN A 154 -2.95 -19.85 21.50
N LEU A 155 -2.82 -18.73 20.82
CA LEU A 155 -3.45 -17.47 21.18
C LEU A 155 -4.42 -17.11 20.06
N ARG A 156 -5.67 -16.81 20.43
CA ARG A 156 -6.67 -16.29 19.52
C ARG A 156 -7.06 -14.89 19.95
N LEU A 157 -7.00 -13.95 19.02
CA LEU A 157 -7.46 -12.60 19.20
C LEU A 157 -8.69 -12.38 18.31
N ASP A 158 -9.82 -12.05 18.93
CA ASP A 158 -11.05 -11.67 18.27
C ASP A 158 -11.32 -10.18 18.55
N PRO A 159 -11.26 -9.30 17.53
CA PRO A 159 -11.68 -7.90 17.66
C PRO A 159 -13.14 -7.81 18.15
N GLN A 160 -13.52 -6.67 18.73
CA GLN A 160 -14.92 -6.41 19.08
C GLN A 160 -15.81 -6.42 17.83
N ALA A 161 -17.11 -6.68 18.01
CA ALA A 161 -18.05 -6.81 16.91
C ALA A 161 -18.09 -5.59 15.97
N ASP A 162 -17.82 -4.39 16.48
CA ASP A 162 -17.75 -3.13 15.74
C ASP A 162 -16.36 -2.80 15.16
N GLU A 163 -15.32 -3.55 15.54
CA GLU A 163 -13.99 -3.54 14.92
C GLU A 163 -13.76 -4.79 14.04
N LEU A 164 -14.75 -5.67 13.88
CA LEU A 164 -14.62 -6.88 13.08
C LEU A 164 -14.70 -6.55 11.60
N SER A 165 -13.60 -6.85 10.91
CA SER A 165 -13.55 -6.83 9.48
C SER A 165 -14.43 -7.93 8.91
N PRO A 166 -15.27 -7.58 7.93
CA PRO A 166 -16.17 -8.51 7.28
C PRO A 166 -15.50 -9.31 6.15
N GLY A 167 -14.25 -9.00 5.83
CA GLY A 167 -13.56 -9.58 4.69
C GLY A 167 -12.36 -8.76 4.23
N PRO A 168 -11.67 -9.20 3.17
CA PRO A 168 -10.58 -8.43 2.55
C PRO A 168 -11.02 -7.05 2.09
N ALA A 169 -10.05 -6.14 2.06
CA ALA A 169 -10.13 -4.81 1.47
C ALA A 169 -10.34 -4.87 -0.05
N LEU A 170 -11.53 -5.28 -0.49
CA LEU A 170 -11.93 -5.36 -1.89
C LEU A 170 -12.90 -4.22 -2.23
N PRO A 171 -13.08 -3.90 -3.53
CA PRO A 171 -14.15 -3.05 -4.02
C PRO A 171 -15.51 -3.61 -3.63
N ASP A 172 -16.42 -2.72 -3.28
CA ASP A 172 -17.78 -3.06 -2.89
C ASP A 172 -18.70 -1.88 -3.26
N ALA A 173 -19.58 -2.12 -4.22
CA ALA A 173 -20.49 -1.11 -4.76
C ALA A 173 -21.58 -0.68 -3.78
N HIS A 174 -21.94 -1.52 -2.81
CA HIS A 174 -23.15 -1.36 -2.01
C HIS A 174 -22.85 -1.20 -0.53
N ARG A 175 -21.70 -1.70 -0.08
CA ARG A 175 -21.34 -1.65 1.31
C ARG A 175 -21.02 -0.25 1.78
N ASP A 176 -21.75 0.12 2.83
CA ASP A 176 -21.29 1.08 3.80
C ASP A 176 -20.42 0.32 4.79
N HIS A 177 -19.14 0.65 4.88
CA HIS A 177 -18.33 0.16 6.00
C HIS A 177 -18.76 0.75 7.36
N GLY A 178 -19.85 1.53 7.37
CA GLY A 178 -20.58 1.82 8.59
C GLY A 178 -20.16 3.16 9.14
N LEU A 179 -20.64 4.24 8.51
CA LEU A 179 -21.06 5.39 9.29
C LEU A 179 -22.36 5.07 10.04
N ASP A 180 -22.39 4.00 10.83
CA ASP A 180 -23.38 3.89 11.89
C ASP A 180 -22.92 4.86 12.98
N TRP A 181 -23.25 6.14 12.78
CA TRP A 181 -23.41 7.05 13.89
C TRP A 181 -24.43 6.36 14.80
N GLY A 182 -23.99 5.86 15.95
CA GLY A 182 -24.88 5.36 16.99
C GLY A 182 -25.89 6.43 17.42
N GLU A 183 -26.77 6.07 18.37
CA GLU A 183 -27.74 7.02 18.90
C GLU A 183 -27.07 8.36 19.30
N GLY A 184 -27.62 9.47 18.81
CA GLY A 184 -27.13 10.82 19.12
C GLY A 184 -25.99 11.34 18.24
N ASN A 185 -25.78 10.85 17.01
CA ASN A 185 -24.71 11.30 16.11
C ASN A 185 -23.31 11.08 16.71
N VAL A 186 -23.08 9.92 17.31
CA VAL A 186 -21.76 9.51 17.84
C VAL A 186 -21.29 8.30 17.02
N PRO A 187 -20.17 8.34 16.29
CA PRO A 187 -19.66 7.17 15.57
C PRO A 187 -19.48 5.97 16.52
N ARG A 188 -19.83 4.75 16.11
CA ARG A 188 -19.65 3.56 16.97
C ARG A 188 -18.17 3.30 17.31
N THR A 189 -17.27 3.49 16.34
CA THR A 189 -15.82 3.35 16.51
C THR A 189 -15.18 4.71 16.85
N LEU A 190 -14.90 4.98 18.12
CA LEU A 190 -14.21 6.21 18.52
C LEU A 190 -12.91 5.93 19.26
N ASP A 191 -11.76 5.82 18.59
CA ASP A 191 -10.48 5.99 19.30
C ASP A 191 -10.23 7.47 19.67
N GLY A 192 -10.98 7.98 20.63
CA GLY A 192 -11.01 9.38 21.09
C GLY A 192 -9.78 9.87 21.84
N ARG A 193 -8.56 9.46 21.47
CA ARG A 193 -7.33 9.98 22.08
C ARG A 193 -6.87 11.27 21.41
N ASN A 194 -6.66 12.31 22.22
CA ASN A 194 -6.30 13.66 21.80
C ASN A 194 -7.32 14.31 20.84
N GLY A 195 -8.60 13.95 20.92
CA GLY A 195 -9.69 14.53 20.11
C GLY A 195 -9.70 14.13 18.63
N ARG A 196 -8.94 13.09 18.25
CA ARG A 196 -9.00 12.46 16.92
C ARG A 196 -9.90 11.24 17.02
N LEU A 197 -10.67 10.96 15.97
CA LEU A 197 -11.59 9.83 15.90
C LEU A 197 -11.15 8.95 14.72
N TYR A 198 -11.19 7.64 14.85
CA TYR A 198 -10.82 6.69 13.78
C TYR A 198 -11.79 5.52 13.77
N GLU A 199 -12.03 5.00 12.59
CA GLU A 199 -12.76 3.76 12.32
C GLU A 199 -11.78 2.77 11.73
N ILE A 200 -11.73 1.58 12.31
CA ILE A 200 -10.74 0.57 11.97
C ILE A 200 -11.40 -0.80 12.05
N GLU A 201 -11.16 -1.61 11.03
CA GLU A 201 -11.66 -2.98 10.97
C GLU A 201 -10.48 -3.97 10.88
N TYR A 202 -10.54 -5.00 11.72
CA TYR A 202 -9.53 -6.04 11.85
C TYR A 202 -10.14 -7.42 11.71
N ARG A 203 -9.37 -8.38 11.20
CA ARG A 203 -9.77 -9.78 11.27
C ARG A 203 -9.31 -10.43 12.57
N PRO A 204 -10.00 -11.50 13.00
CA PRO A 204 -9.46 -12.40 14.00
C PRO A 204 -8.04 -12.85 13.65
N LEU A 205 -7.22 -13.06 14.67
CA LEU A 205 -5.83 -13.47 14.55
C LEU A 205 -5.58 -14.67 15.45
N ASP A 206 -5.25 -15.81 14.83
CA ASP A 206 -4.75 -16.99 15.53
C ASP A 206 -3.22 -17.01 15.45
N LEU A 207 -2.56 -17.19 16.58
CA LEU A 207 -1.12 -17.26 16.76
C LEU A 207 -0.73 -18.56 17.46
N GLN A 208 0.45 -19.05 17.13
CA GLN A 208 1.13 -20.12 17.85
C GLN A 208 2.41 -19.54 18.45
N VAL A 209 2.55 -19.68 19.75
CA VAL A 209 3.63 -19.13 20.56
C VAL A 209 4.39 -20.28 21.19
N PHE A 210 5.70 -20.34 20.98
CA PHE A 210 6.57 -21.31 21.66
C PHE A 210 7.32 -20.63 22.79
N VAL A 211 7.34 -21.32 23.93
CA VAL A 211 8.01 -20.87 25.14
C VAL A 211 8.97 -21.95 25.61
N PHE A 212 10.18 -21.55 25.97
CA PHE A 212 11.20 -22.46 26.49
C PHE A 212 12.08 -21.72 27.50
N GLY A 213 12.32 -22.28 28.68
CA GLY A 213 13.05 -21.58 29.74
C GLY A 213 12.34 -20.32 30.24
N GLY A 214 11.01 -20.25 30.11
CA GLY A 214 10.20 -19.09 30.49
C GLY A 214 10.26 -17.90 29.52
N VAL A 215 10.90 -18.03 28.35
CA VAL A 215 10.96 -16.99 27.30
C VAL A 215 10.20 -17.37 26.05
N ILE A 216 9.66 -16.37 25.36
CA ILE A 216 9.07 -16.58 24.04
C ILE A 216 10.21 -16.80 23.04
N THR A 217 10.25 -17.96 22.41
CA THR A 217 11.30 -18.31 21.43
C THR A 217 10.85 -18.11 19.99
N SER A 218 9.55 -18.25 19.73
CA SER A 218 8.97 -17.94 18.43
C SER A 218 7.47 -17.66 18.51
N VAL A 219 6.99 -16.86 17.56
CA VAL A 219 5.56 -16.61 17.33
C VAL A 219 5.28 -16.72 15.84
N SER A 220 4.27 -17.50 15.47
CA SER A 220 3.79 -17.65 14.10
C SER A 220 2.30 -17.33 14.00
N VAL A 221 1.89 -16.75 12.86
CA VAL A 221 0.48 -16.55 12.54
C VAL A 221 -0.08 -17.86 11.98
N VAL A 222 -1.10 -18.41 12.63
CA VAL A 222 -1.69 -19.72 12.31
C VAL A 222 -2.88 -19.60 11.39
N ASN A 223 -3.62 -18.48 11.46
CA ASN A 223 -4.69 -18.22 10.51
C ASN A 223 -4.16 -18.40 9.08
N PRO A 224 -4.83 -19.22 8.23
CA PRO A 224 -4.27 -19.56 6.94
C PRO A 224 -3.98 -18.26 6.19
N LYS A 225 -2.74 -18.15 5.70
CA LYS A 225 -2.49 -17.33 4.51
C LYS A 225 -3.48 -17.87 3.49
N ARG A 226 -4.55 -17.12 3.21
CA ARG A 226 -5.36 -17.51 2.05
C ARG A 226 -4.45 -17.36 0.85
N ASP A 227 -4.56 -18.23 -0.13
CA ASP A 227 -3.68 -18.19 -1.31
C ASP A 227 -3.72 -16.82 -2.02
N ASP A 228 -4.73 -16.00 -1.72
CA ASP A 228 -4.94 -14.64 -2.22
C ASP A 228 -4.51 -13.48 -1.29
N ARG A 229 -4.04 -13.72 -0.05
CA ARG A 229 -3.67 -12.63 0.88
C ARG A 229 -2.50 -12.96 1.81
N PRO A 230 -1.66 -11.99 2.19
CA PRO A 230 -0.61 -12.20 3.20
C PRO A 230 -1.16 -12.30 4.63
N HIS A 231 -0.28 -12.68 5.56
CA HIS A 231 -0.61 -12.61 6.98
C HIS A 231 -0.88 -11.16 7.41
N HIS A 232 -2.00 -10.94 8.08
CA HIS A 232 -2.46 -9.62 8.51
C HIS A 232 -1.90 -9.21 9.86
N ALA A 233 -0.77 -9.77 10.30
CA ALA A 233 -0.10 -9.36 11.53
C ALA A 233 1.40 -9.60 11.48
N VAL A 234 2.16 -8.76 12.18
CA VAL A 234 3.58 -8.98 12.48
C VAL A 234 3.76 -8.99 13.99
N CYS A 235 4.45 -10.01 14.51
CA CYS A 235 4.63 -10.22 15.95
C CYS A 235 6.08 -9.97 16.37
N PHE A 236 6.27 -9.23 17.45
CA PHE A 236 7.57 -9.00 18.08
C PHE A 236 7.48 -9.38 19.55
N TRP A 237 8.56 -9.90 20.11
CA TRP A 237 8.58 -10.22 21.53
C TRP A 237 9.84 -9.69 22.20
N LEU A 238 9.67 -9.36 23.47
CA LEU A 238 10.71 -8.93 24.39
C LEU A 238 10.59 -9.75 25.67
N ASP A 239 11.72 -10.28 26.12
CA ASP A 239 11.81 -10.88 27.45
C ASP A 239 12.49 -9.88 28.39
N GLY A 240 11.72 -9.32 29.33
CA GLY A 240 12.24 -8.30 30.24
C GLY A 240 11.21 -7.52 31.02
N VAL A 241 11.44 -7.38 32.32
CA VAL A 241 10.77 -6.36 33.17
C VAL A 241 11.12 -5.00 32.59
N GLU A 242 10.12 -4.21 32.19
CA GLU A 242 10.37 -2.82 31.81
C GLU A 242 11.18 -2.12 32.92
N PRO A 243 12.18 -1.29 32.58
CA PRO A 243 12.95 -0.55 33.58
C PRO A 243 12.00 0.13 34.57
N GLY A 244 12.04 -0.27 35.85
CA GLY A 244 11.12 0.21 36.88
C GLY A 244 10.29 -0.84 37.63
N GLY A 245 10.54 -2.15 37.47
CA GLY A 245 10.05 -3.16 38.41
C GLY A 245 8.56 -3.53 38.29
N THR A 246 8.00 -3.48 37.09
CA THR A 246 6.55 -3.69 36.84
C THR A 246 6.06 -5.14 37.01
N GLY A 247 6.96 -6.11 37.20
CA GLY A 247 6.61 -7.53 37.37
C GLY A 247 6.20 -8.26 36.07
N VAL A 248 6.39 -7.63 34.91
CA VAL A 248 6.17 -8.24 33.58
C VAL A 248 7.41 -9.04 33.18
N SER A 249 7.26 -10.32 32.86
CA SER A 249 8.36 -11.22 32.50
C SER A 249 8.42 -11.52 31.00
N GLN A 250 7.29 -11.45 30.30
CA GLN A 250 7.16 -11.66 28.86
C GLN A 250 6.36 -10.52 28.23
N VAL A 251 6.76 -10.04 27.06
CA VAL A 251 5.99 -9.06 26.27
C VAL A 251 5.84 -9.59 24.85
N LEU A 252 4.60 -9.67 24.37
CA LEU A 252 4.27 -9.97 22.98
C LEU A 252 3.55 -8.77 22.37
N GLU A 253 4.16 -8.19 21.35
CA GLU A 253 3.67 -7.05 20.59
C GLU A 253 3.15 -7.54 19.23
N ILE A 254 1.94 -7.13 18.89
CA ILE A 254 1.22 -7.56 17.70
C ILE A 254 0.86 -6.31 16.91
N ASP A 255 1.57 -6.08 15.79
CA ASP A 255 1.19 -5.10 14.77
C ASP A 255 0.13 -5.73 13.88
N LEU A 256 -1.15 -5.54 14.23
CA LEU A 256 -2.30 -6.11 13.55
C LEU A 256 -2.70 -5.21 12.37
N LYS A 257 -2.49 -5.69 11.14
CA LYS A 257 -2.84 -4.92 9.94
C LYS A 257 -4.36 -4.92 9.73
N PRO A 258 -5.01 -3.74 9.64
CA PRO A 258 -6.43 -3.64 9.39
C PRO A 258 -6.75 -3.86 7.92
N ASP A 259 -7.98 -4.28 7.65
CA ASP A 259 -8.54 -4.28 6.29
C ASP A 259 -9.15 -2.93 5.93
N PHE A 260 -9.59 -2.16 6.94
CA PHE A 260 -10.15 -0.82 6.75
C PHE A 260 -9.61 0.15 7.80
N VAL A 261 -9.25 1.35 7.38
CA VAL A 261 -8.90 2.44 8.31
C VAL A 261 -9.26 3.80 7.72
N ARG A 262 -10.01 4.62 8.45
CA ARG A 262 -10.19 6.03 8.11
C ARG A 262 -10.24 6.93 9.32
N LYS A 263 -9.93 8.21 9.10
CA LYS A 263 -10.04 9.23 10.12
C LYS A 263 -11.44 9.80 10.14
N LEU A 264 -12.00 9.95 11.32
CA LEU A 264 -13.26 10.62 11.58
C LEU A 264 -13.00 12.02 12.18
N LYS A 265 -13.95 12.92 11.96
CA LYS A 265 -14.04 14.24 12.57
C LYS A 265 -15.40 14.39 13.25
N LYS A 266 -15.50 15.34 14.18
CA LYS A 266 -16.76 15.65 14.87
C LYS A 266 -17.89 16.06 13.92
N ASP A 267 -17.55 16.56 12.73
CA ASP A 267 -18.47 17.05 11.69
C ASP A 267 -18.55 16.15 10.44
N GLY A 268 -17.94 14.95 10.46
CA GLY A 268 -17.96 14.03 9.31
C GLY A 268 -16.69 13.19 9.16
N VAL A 269 -16.40 12.74 7.95
CA VAL A 269 -15.27 11.84 7.64
C VAL A 269 -14.06 12.60 7.06
N TRP A 270 -12.84 12.08 7.25
CA TRP A 270 -11.60 12.62 6.71
C TRP A 270 -10.68 11.55 6.08
N PRO A 271 -10.02 11.81 4.91
CA PRO A 271 -10.13 12.99 4.05
C PRO A 271 -11.58 13.21 3.65
N ARG A 272 -11.99 14.47 3.40
CA ARG A 272 -13.41 14.84 3.23
C ARG A 272 -13.98 14.06 2.04
N THR A 273 -14.55 12.90 2.32
CA THR A 273 -15.22 12.02 1.38
C THR A 273 -16.48 12.76 0.99
N GLN A 274 -16.57 13.15 -0.27
CA GLN A 274 -17.82 13.67 -0.81
C GLN A 274 -18.57 12.50 -1.41
N LYS A 275 -19.89 12.46 -1.23
CA LYS A 275 -20.71 11.46 -1.92
C LYS A 275 -20.37 11.56 -3.40
N ARG A 276 -20.02 10.43 -4.00
CA ARG A 276 -19.63 10.38 -5.40
C ARG A 276 -20.73 11.04 -6.24
N PRO A 277 -20.37 11.92 -7.20
CA PRO A 277 -21.37 12.56 -8.04
C PRO A 277 -22.19 11.51 -8.78
N LYS A 278 -23.44 11.84 -9.11
CA LYS A 278 -24.21 11.00 -10.03
C LYS A 278 -23.48 10.93 -11.37
N PRO A 279 -23.51 9.78 -12.05
CA PRO A 279 -22.97 9.70 -13.39
C PRO A 279 -23.68 10.71 -14.30
N PRO A 280 -23.00 11.24 -15.34
CA PRO A 280 -23.61 12.13 -16.32
C PRO A 280 -24.87 11.52 -16.94
N LYS A 281 -25.84 12.37 -17.34
CA LYS A 281 -27.05 11.90 -18.03
C LYS A 281 -26.66 11.15 -19.31
N GLY A 282 -27.15 9.92 -19.48
CA GLY A 282 -26.81 9.06 -20.61
C GLY A 282 -25.53 8.23 -20.44
N HIS A 283 -24.89 8.28 -19.27
CA HIS A 283 -23.80 7.34 -18.95
C HIS A 283 -24.34 5.90 -18.89
N VAL A 284 -23.58 4.98 -19.49
CA VAL A 284 -23.90 3.54 -19.56
C VAL A 284 -22.92 2.77 -18.68
N GLY A 285 -23.44 1.90 -17.82
CA GLY A 285 -22.69 1.10 -16.85
C GLY A 285 -22.63 1.70 -15.44
N THR A 286 -21.83 1.08 -14.58
CA THR A 286 -21.69 1.48 -13.18
C THR A 286 -20.66 2.61 -12.96
N TYR A 287 -20.79 3.26 -11.80
CA TYR A 287 -19.95 4.39 -11.38
C TYR A 287 -19.44 4.14 -9.95
N PRO A 288 -18.13 4.12 -9.68
CA PRO A 288 -16.99 4.52 -10.53
C PRO A 288 -16.81 3.70 -11.80
N GLU A 289 -16.22 4.31 -12.82
CA GLU A 289 -15.98 3.72 -14.14
C GLU A 289 -14.49 3.61 -14.49
N LEU A 290 -13.61 4.15 -13.62
CA LEU A 290 -12.16 4.18 -13.82
C LEU A 290 -11.42 3.57 -12.62
N PHE A 291 -10.21 3.08 -12.85
CA PHE A 291 -9.29 2.66 -11.79
C PHE A 291 -7.92 3.30 -12.01
N GLU A 292 -7.47 4.11 -11.05
CA GLU A 292 -6.24 4.89 -11.16
C GLU A 292 -5.17 4.37 -10.19
N ILE A 293 -3.98 4.08 -10.74
CA ILE A 293 -2.85 3.50 -10.02
C ILE A 293 -1.82 4.58 -9.68
N HIS A 294 -1.41 4.60 -8.41
CA HIS A 294 -0.43 5.53 -7.86
C HIS A 294 0.71 4.81 -7.13
N HIS A 295 1.75 5.57 -6.78
CA HIS A 295 2.75 5.19 -5.77
C HIS A 295 2.86 6.27 -4.68
N THR A 296 3.08 5.86 -3.44
CA THR A 296 3.04 6.74 -2.27
C THR A 296 4.20 7.73 -2.22
N GLY A 297 5.34 7.34 -2.77
CA GLY A 297 6.60 8.07 -2.77
C GLY A 297 7.49 7.77 -1.57
N GLY A 298 7.10 6.82 -0.72
CA GLY A 298 7.87 6.32 0.41
C GLY A 298 7.73 4.80 0.58
N ASN A 299 8.72 4.16 1.19
CA ASN A 299 8.82 2.69 1.26
C ASN A 299 8.07 2.06 2.45
N LEU A 300 7.32 2.86 3.22
CA LEU A 300 6.66 2.39 4.44
C LEU A 300 5.17 2.69 4.39
N ILE A 301 4.36 1.69 4.68
CA ILE A 301 2.90 1.83 4.77
C ILE A 301 2.49 2.85 5.85
N SER A 302 3.19 2.90 7.00
CA SER A 302 2.96 3.92 8.04
C SER A 302 3.11 5.35 7.50
N GLY A 303 4.10 5.58 6.64
CA GLY A 303 4.33 6.89 6.02
C GLY A 303 3.18 7.29 5.10
N ALA A 304 2.69 6.34 4.29
CA ALA A 304 1.54 6.55 3.42
C ALA A 304 0.26 6.82 4.22
N LEU A 305 -0.04 6.01 5.23
CA LEU A 305 -1.19 6.20 6.11
C LEU A 305 -1.13 7.53 6.84
N GLN A 306 0.05 7.90 7.37
CA GLN A 306 0.25 9.22 7.98
C GLN A 306 -0.09 10.33 6.99
N GLN A 307 0.33 10.22 5.73
CA GLN A 307 0.01 11.18 4.68
C GLN A 307 -1.50 11.24 4.41
N PHE A 308 -2.15 10.11 4.14
CA PHE A 308 -3.54 10.10 3.69
C PHE A 308 -4.56 10.28 4.83
N MET A 309 -4.21 10.00 6.08
CA MET A 309 -5.07 10.28 7.23
C MET A 309 -5.05 11.75 7.68
N VAL A 310 -4.02 12.53 7.33
CA VAL A 310 -3.90 13.94 7.81
C VAL A 310 -3.87 14.98 6.71
N SER A 311 -3.52 14.60 5.47
CA SER A 311 -3.49 15.54 4.35
C SER A 311 -4.88 15.79 3.77
N LYS A 312 -4.96 16.66 2.75
CA LYS A 312 -6.18 16.90 1.98
C LYS A 312 -6.34 15.90 0.82
N SER A 313 -5.31 15.13 0.51
CA SER A 313 -5.38 14.03 -0.47
C SER A 313 -6.04 12.82 0.17
N GLY A 314 -6.67 11.97 -0.63
CA GLY A 314 -7.31 10.76 -0.16
C GLY A 314 -7.30 9.68 -1.22
N ILE A 315 -7.46 8.44 -0.79
CA ILE A 315 -7.31 7.22 -1.59
C ILE A 315 -8.37 6.20 -1.16
N HIS A 316 -8.73 5.28 -2.05
CA HIS A 316 -9.64 4.18 -1.70
C HIS A 316 -8.87 3.00 -1.12
N PHE A 317 -7.72 2.67 -1.72
CA PHE A 317 -6.91 1.52 -1.32
C PHE A 317 -5.44 1.90 -1.16
N LEU A 318 -4.78 1.28 -0.19
CA LEU A 318 -3.34 1.32 0.01
C LEU A 318 -2.81 -0.10 -0.06
N ASN A 319 -1.86 -0.35 -0.95
CA ASN A 319 -1.29 -1.67 -1.20
C ASN A 319 0.15 -1.74 -0.69
N ASP A 320 0.37 -2.49 0.39
CA ASP A 320 1.67 -2.64 1.03
C ASP A 320 2.63 -3.54 0.22
N ARG A 321 3.92 -3.47 0.52
CA ARG A 321 4.96 -4.26 -0.15
C ARG A 321 4.87 -5.76 0.16
N ASP A 322 4.08 -6.20 1.13
CA ASP A 322 3.83 -7.63 1.34
C ASP A 322 2.49 -8.10 0.77
N GLY A 323 1.81 -7.26 -0.01
CA GLY A 323 0.52 -7.55 -0.63
C GLY A 323 -0.69 -7.27 0.27
N HIS A 324 -0.49 -6.76 1.49
CA HIS A 324 -1.63 -6.44 2.37
C HIS A 324 -2.29 -5.17 1.86
N VAL A 325 -3.58 -5.26 1.53
CA VAL A 325 -4.37 -4.12 1.07
C VAL A 325 -5.18 -3.56 2.23
N VAL A 326 -5.14 -2.25 2.39
CA VAL A 326 -5.95 -1.50 3.37
C VAL A 326 -6.90 -0.58 2.62
N ARG A 327 -8.20 -0.67 2.90
CA ARG A 327 -9.21 0.26 2.40
C ARG A 327 -9.29 1.49 3.29
N MET A 328 -9.39 2.67 2.69
CA MET A 328 -9.43 3.96 3.41
C MET A 328 -10.66 4.82 3.12
N ALA A 329 -11.43 4.46 2.10
CA ALA A 329 -12.70 5.12 1.76
C ALA A 329 -13.63 4.14 1.07
N ASP A 330 -14.94 4.37 1.17
CA ASP A 330 -15.90 3.57 0.42
C ASP A 330 -15.95 3.97 -1.05
N ASP A 331 -16.21 3.00 -1.94
CA ASP A 331 -16.30 3.20 -3.38
C ASP A 331 -17.35 4.25 -3.76
N ARG A 332 -18.42 4.38 -2.97
CA ARG A 332 -19.52 5.34 -3.14
C ARG A 332 -19.12 6.78 -2.81
N TYR A 333 -17.91 7.00 -2.31
CA TYR A 333 -17.35 8.32 -2.07
C TYR A 333 -16.23 8.64 -3.05
N GLU A 334 -16.16 9.90 -3.47
CA GLU A 334 -14.97 10.43 -4.13
C GLU A 334 -13.93 10.86 -3.10
N VAL A 335 -12.67 10.62 -3.44
CA VAL A 335 -11.49 11.06 -2.67
C VAL A 335 -10.51 11.76 -3.59
N ARG A 336 -9.59 12.55 -3.03
CA ARG A 336 -8.71 13.41 -3.81
C ARG A 336 -7.39 12.72 -4.14
N HIS A 337 -7.35 11.97 -5.24
CA HIS A 337 -6.17 11.26 -5.74
C HIS A 337 -5.79 11.68 -7.16
N GLY A 338 -6.75 11.84 -8.08
CA GLY A 338 -6.48 12.08 -9.50
C GLY A 338 -6.04 13.50 -9.86
N GLY A 339 -5.94 14.41 -8.89
CA GLY A 339 -5.53 15.80 -9.09
C GLY A 339 -6.66 16.83 -8.97
N GLY A 340 -6.31 18.09 -8.71
CA GLY A 340 -7.28 19.18 -8.49
C GLY A 340 -8.04 19.10 -7.14
N LYS A 341 -9.03 19.98 -6.97
CA LYS A 341 -10.02 19.86 -5.88
C LYS A 341 -11.22 19.04 -6.38
N SER A 342 -12.00 18.43 -5.47
CA SER A 342 -13.33 17.89 -5.80
C SER A 342 -14.14 18.87 -6.65
N GLY A 343 -14.82 18.37 -7.68
CA GLY A 343 -15.58 19.17 -8.64
C GLY A 343 -14.75 20.00 -9.64
N SER A 344 -13.42 20.11 -9.50
CA SER A 344 -12.56 20.80 -10.49
C SER A 344 -12.02 19.81 -11.54
N VAL A 345 -12.24 20.10 -12.82
CA VAL A 345 -11.59 19.36 -13.93
C VAL A 345 -10.19 19.91 -14.13
N VAL A 346 -9.18 19.23 -13.59
CA VAL A 346 -7.76 19.58 -13.75
C VAL A 346 -7.02 18.59 -14.66
N CYS A 347 -7.64 17.44 -14.88
CA CYS A 347 -7.18 16.29 -15.65
C CYS A 347 -8.41 15.50 -16.11
N ALA A 348 -8.30 14.84 -17.27
CA ALA A 348 -9.38 14.03 -17.83
C ALA A 348 -8.79 12.79 -18.49
N TRP A 349 -9.53 11.69 -18.38
CA TRP A 349 -9.37 10.47 -19.17
C TRP A 349 -10.59 10.35 -20.09
N ARG A 350 -10.40 10.07 -21.37
CA ARG A 350 -11.46 10.09 -22.40
C ARG A 350 -12.27 11.40 -22.44
N ASP A 351 -11.60 12.55 -22.22
CA ASP A 351 -12.24 13.89 -22.22
C ASP A 351 -13.39 14.09 -21.22
N ALA A 352 -13.50 13.23 -20.20
CA ALA A 352 -14.65 13.22 -19.32
C ALA A 352 -14.33 13.65 -17.88
N GLY A 353 -14.99 14.73 -17.45
CA GLY A 353 -15.27 15.08 -16.05
C GLY A 353 -14.08 15.13 -15.08
N ASN A 354 -14.39 15.17 -13.78
CA ASN A 354 -13.41 15.12 -12.71
C ASN A 354 -13.08 13.66 -12.36
N MET A 355 -11.82 13.27 -12.47
CA MET A 355 -11.36 11.90 -12.19
C MET A 355 -11.63 11.42 -10.76
N ASN A 356 -11.52 12.29 -9.76
CA ASN A 356 -11.79 11.93 -8.36
C ASN A 356 -13.21 11.35 -8.19
N GLY A 357 -14.16 11.90 -8.95
CA GLY A 357 -15.54 11.45 -8.98
C GLY A 357 -15.77 10.18 -9.79
N ARG A 358 -14.88 9.87 -10.75
CA ARG A 358 -15.03 8.76 -11.72
C ARG A 358 -14.22 7.51 -11.35
N ALA A 359 -13.15 7.68 -10.57
CA ALA A 359 -12.16 6.65 -10.33
C ALA A 359 -12.20 6.08 -8.91
N LEU A 360 -11.76 4.82 -8.80
CA LEU A 360 -11.15 4.27 -7.59
C LEU A 360 -9.64 4.53 -7.65
N GLY A 361 -9.05 5.01 -6.56
CA GLY A 361 -7.62 5.28 -6.46
C GLY A 361 -6.91 4.28 -5.54
N VAL A 362 -5.88 3.61 -6.06
CA VAL A 362 -4.96 2.79 -5.26
C VAL A 362 -3.58 3.44 -5.19
N GLU A 363 -3.01 3.45 -4.00
CA GLU A 363 -1.60 3.81 -3.78
C GLU A 363 -0.79 2.55 -3.48
N ASN A 364 0.26 2.30 -4.25
CA ASN A 364 1.23 1.25 -3.94
C ASN A 364 2.35 1.85 -3.09
N VAL A 365 2.65 1.22 -1.94
CA VAL A 365 3.73 1.65 -1.06
C VAL A 365 5.05 1.46 -1.79
N GLN A 366 5.61 2.56 -2.30
CA GLN A 366 6.90 2.57 -2.98
C GLN A 366 7.55 3.96 -3.05
N GLY A 367 8.88 4.00 -2.93
CA GLY A 367 9.70 5.22 -2.94
C GLY A 367 9.91 5.86 -4.31
N LYS A 368 10.06 7.20 -4.32
CA LYS A 368 10.22 8.02 -5.55
C LYS A 368 11.49 7.75 -6.36
N ASN A 369 12.45 7.02 -5.81
CA ASN A 369 13.80 6.83 -6.36
C ASN A 369 14.14 5.36 -6.63
N ALA A 370 13.15 4.53 -6.94
CA ALA A 370 13.41 3.25 -7.61
C ALA A 370 14.24 3.53 -8.88
N LYS A 371 15.55 3.33 -8.78
CA LYS A 371 16.48 3.39 -9.90
C LYS A 371 16.78 1.94 -10.27
N ALA A 372 16.94 1.68 -11.57
CA ALA A 372 17.33 0.37 -12.08
C ALA A 372 18.68 -0.15 -11.53
N ASP A 373 19.47 0.73 -10.89
CA ASP A 373 20.84 0.48 -10.41
C ASP A 373 20.95 0.21 -8.90
N ALA A 374 19.83 0.00 -8.20
CA ALA A 374 19.85 -0.47 -6.82
C ALA A 374 19.32 -1.91 -6.78
N ASP A 375 20.01 -2.80 -6.04
CA ASP A 375 19.69 -4.22 -5.83
C ASP A 375 18.31 -4.48 -5.15
N GLU A 376 17.39 -3.52 -5.18
CA GLU A 376 16.07 -3.59 -4.57
C GLU A 376 15.02 -3.66 -5.69
N GLN A 377 14.34 -4.81 -5.83
CA GLN A 377 13.15 -4.88 -6.68
C GLN A 377 12.13 -3.84 -6.18
N PRO A 378 11.70 -2.88 -7.04
CA PRO A 378 10.92 -1.75 -6.57
C PRO A 378 9.46 -2.08 -6.30
N PHE A 379 8.91 -3.15 -6.86
CA PHE A 379 7.59 -3.66 -6.50
C PHE A 379 7.74 -5.17 -6.31
N THR A 380 7.25 -5.69 -5.19
CA THR A 380 7.36 -7.12 -4.85
C THR A 380 6.30 -7.93 -5.58
N ASP A 381 6.53 -9.23 -5.76
CA ASP A 381 5.56 -10.13 -6.38
C ASP A 381 4.24 -10.17 -5.59
N GLU A 382 4.29 -10.14 -4.26
CA GLU A 382 3.09 -10.11 -3.42
C GLU A 382 2.28 -8.83 -3.61
N GLN A 383 2.94 -7.67 -3.71
CA GLN A 383 2.28 -6.39 -3.96
C GLN A 383 1.64 -6.34 -5.36
N ILE A 384 2.29 -6.92 -6.37
CA ILE A 384 1.73 -6.97 -7.72
C ILE A 384 0.58 -7.98 -7.81
N ALA A 385 0.68 -9.13 -7.14
CA ALA A 385 -0.39 -10.11 -7.09
C ALA A 385 -1.67 -9.53 -6.43
N SER A 386 -1.52 -8.83 -5.30
CA SER A 386 -2.64 -8.17 -4.61
C SER A 386 -3.24 -7.04 -5.45
N LEU A 387 -2.41 -6.27 -6.16
CA LEU A 387 -2.88 -5.21 -7.06
C LEU A 387 -3.69 -5.79 -8.22
N ILE A 388 -3.20 -6.86 -8.86
CA ILE A 388 -3.94 -7.56 -9.94
C ILE A 388 -5.29 -8.07 -9.42
N GLY A 389 -5.30 -8.69 -8.24
CA GLY A 389 -6.54 -9.14 -7.59
C GLY A 389 -7.51 -8.00 -7.32
N LEU A 390 -7.00 -6.87 -6.81
CA LEU A 390 -7.80 -5.68 -6.52
C LEU A 390 -8.40 -5.06 -7.79
N VAL A 391 -7.60 -4.90 -8.86
CA VAL A 391 -8.07 -4.37 -10.15
C VAL A 391 -9.11 -5.31 -10.75
N ARG A 392 -8.85 -6.63 -10.77
CA ARG A 392 -9.80 -7.61 -11.30
C ARG A 392 -11.12 -7.60 -10.53
N SER A 393 -11.07 -7.45 -9.21
CA SER A 393 -12.27 -7.28 -8.39
C SER A 393 -13.01 -5.99 -8.73
N ALA A 394 -12.30 -4.89 -8.97
CA ALA A 394 -12.92 -3.61 -9.34
C ALA A 394 -13.59 -3.68 -10.72
N MET A 395 -12.94 -4.33 -11.68
CA MET A 395 -13.50 -4.61 -13.00
C MET A 395 -14.77 -5.46 -12.93
N GLY A 396 -14.80 -6.47 -12.05
CA GLY A 396 -15.99 -7.30 -11.85
C GLY A 396 -17.14 -6.60 -11.13
N VAL A 397 -16.84 -5.82 -10.09
CA VAL A 397 -17.86 -5.14 -9.26
C VAL A 397 -18.43 -3.90 -9.95
N HIS A 398 -17.59 -3.14 -10.65
CA HIS A 398 -17.94 -1.85 -11.26
C HIS A 398 -17.80 -1.84 -12.78
N GLU A 399 -17.75 -3.01 -13.41
CA GLU A 399 -17.69 -3.19 -14.87
C GLU A 399 -16.60 -2.34 -15.54
N ILE A 400 -15.52 -2.01 -14.80
CA ILE A 400 -14.45 -1.12 -15.28
C ILE A 400 -13.80 -1.80 -16.47
N ALA A 401 -13.79 -1.11 -17.61
CA ALA A 401 -13.18 -1.65 -18.80
C ALA A 401 -11.66 -1.73 -18.61
N VAL A 402 -11.04 -2.73 -19.24
CA VAL A 402 -9.57 -2.91 -19.22
C VAL A 402 -8.81 -1.66 -19.71
N GLY A 403 -9.41 -0.88 -20.61
CA GLY A 403 -8.86 0.39 -21.09
C GLY A 403 -9.08 1.60 -20.18
N ASP A 404 -9.76 1.41 -19.05
CA ASP A 404 -10.05 2.43 -18.04
C ASP A 404 -9.31 2.18 -16.71
N VAL A 405 -8.32 1.28 -16.76
CA VAL A 405 -7.31 1.09 -15.72
C VAL A 405 -5.99 1.71 -16.20
N PHE A 406 -5.51 2.73 -15.50
CA PHE A 406 -4.36 3.53 -15.92
C PHE A 406 -3.58 4.10 -14.72
N GLY A 407 -2.38 4.65 -14.97
CA GLY A 407 -1.55 5.29 -13.96
C GLY A 407 -1.83 6.79 -13.86
N HIS A 408 -1.61 7.40 -12.70
CA HIS A 408 -1.81 8.85 -12.55
C HIS A 408 -0.96 9.70 -13.53
N GLY A 409 0.18 9.20 -13.98
CA GLY A 409 1.03 9.83 -14.99
C GLY A 409 0.48 9.77 -16.41
N ASP A 410 -0.52 8.92 -16.67
CA ASP A 410 -1.23 8.85 -17.95
C ASP A 410 -2.14 10.06 -18.17
N VAL A 411 -2.57 10.70 -17.09
CA VAL A 411 -3.38 11.90 -17.14
C VAL A 411 -2.52 13.15 -17.05
N TYR A 412 -2.75 14.09 -17.96
CA TYR A 412 -1.91 15.27 -18.09
C TYR A 412 -2.14 16.26 -16.93
N THR A 413 -1.43 16.07 -15.82
CA THR A 413 -1.10 17.17 -14.90
C THR A 413 0.42 17.29 -14.77
N GLY A 414 0.96 18.50 -14.90
CA GLY A 414 2.41 18.72 -14.78
C GLY A 414 3.04 18.24 -13.45
N LYS A 415 2.21 17.91 -12.45
CA LYS A 415 2.60 17.39 -11.13
C LYS A 415 2.48 15.87 -10.99
N ALA A 416 1.70 15.19 -11.85
CA ALA A 416 1.53 13.73 -11.85
C ALA A 416 2.54 12.98 -12.72
N ARG A 417 3.40 13.71 -13.46
CA ARG A 417 4.41 13.15 -14.35
C ARG A 417 5.28 12.13 -13.60
N GLY A 418 5.22 10.87 -14.04
CA GLY A 418 6.04 9.79 -13.48
C GLY A 418 5.45 9.08 -12.26
N CYS A 419 4.15 9.13 -12.04
CA CYS A 419 3.43 8.22 -11.13
C CYS A 419 2.67 7.18 -11.99
N PRO A 420 2.67 5.86 -11.69
CA PRO A 420 3.34 5.14 -10.61
C PRO A 420 4.86 4.96 -10.80
N GLY A 421 5.45 5.50 -11.86
CA GLY A 421 6.90 5.57 -12.04
C GLY A 421 7.43 4.63 -13.11
N PRO A 422 8.65 4.87 -13.61
CA PRO A 422 9.20 4.14 -14.75
C PRO A 422 9.52 2.68 -14.45
N MET A 423 9.62 2.32 -13.17
CA MET A 423 9.87 0.95 -12.72
C MET A 423 8.58 0.19 -12.36
N PHE A 424 7.40 0.79 -12.55
CA PHE A 424 6.15 0.11 -12.29
C PHE A 424 5.95 -1.03 -13.31
N PRO A 425 5.64 -2.26 -12.88
CA PRO A 425 5.66 -3.44 -13.75
C PRO A 425 4.34 -3.58 -14.54
N TRP A 426 4.08 -2.65 -15.45
CA TRP A 426 2.88 -2.67 -16.32
C TRP A 426 2.70 -4.01 -17.03
N LYS A 427 3.79 -4.62 -17.51
CA LYS A 427 3.77 -5.91 -18.19
C LYS A 427 3.09 -7.02 -17.39
N SER A 428 3.28 -7.05 -16.07
CA SER A 428 2.63 -8.05 -15.20
C SER A 428 1.11 -7.88 -15.18
N LEU A 429 0.61 -6.63 -15.22
CA LEU A 429 -0.82 -6.34 -15.29
C LEU A 429 -1.37 -6.61 -16.70
N GLU A 430 -0.60 -6.31 -17.75
CA GLU A 430 -0.93 -6.60 -19.15
C GLU A 430 -1.13 -8.12 -19.37
N ASP A 431 -0.19 -8.92 -18.86
CA ASP A 431 -0.24 -10.38 -18.93
C ASP A 431 -1.41 -10.97 -18.13
N ALA A 432 -1.75 -10.32 -17.01
CA ALA A 432 -2.92 -10.68 -16.21
C ALA A 432 -4.26 -10.23 -16.83
N GLY A 433 -4.23 -9.48 -17.93
CA GLY A 433 -5.41 -8.99 -18.65
C GLY A 433 -6.20 -7.92 -17.92
N VAL A 434 -5.58 -7.20 -16.97
CA VAL A 434 -6.26 -6.19 -16.14
C VAL A 434 -5.95 -4.74 -16.55
N VAL A 435 -5.10 -4.54 -17.56
CA VAL A 435 -4.84 -3.26 -18.24
C VAL A 435 -4.73 -3.50 -19.75
N THR A 436 -4.83 -2.43 -20.55
CA THR A 436 -4.61 -2.50 -22.00
C THR A 436 -3.22 -3.03 -22.29
N ARG A 437 -3.13 -3.99 -23.23
CA ARG A 437 -1.85 -4.47 -23.78
C ARG A 437 -1.81 -4.22 -25.28
N PRO A 438 -0.66 -3.82 -25.85
CA PRO A 438 -0.56 -3.64 -27.29
C PRO A 438 -0.65 -4.97 -28.04
N PHE A 439 -1.47 -5.04 -29.10
CA PHE A 439 -1.36 -6.12 -30.08
C PHE A 439 -0.11 -5.98 -30.95
N ALA A 440 0.41 -7.11 -31.42
CA ALA A 440 1.46 -7.12 -32.42
C ALA A 440 0.95 -6.49 -33.73
N VAL A 441 1.79 -5.68 -34.37
CA VAL A 441 1.49 -4.97 -35.62
C VAL A 441 2.68 -5.14 -36.55
N ALA A 442 2.43 -5.64 -37.76
CA ALA A 442 3.45 -5.78 -38.80
C ALA A 442 3.73 -4.42 -39.48
N ASP A 443 4.93 -4.24 -40.03
CA ASP A 443 5.33 -2.97 -40.67
C ASP A 443 4.42 -2.57 -41.83
N ALA A 444 4.00 -3.54 -42.64
CA ALA A 444 3.07 -3.29 -43.74
C ALA A 444 1.72 -2.77 -43.23
N GLU A 445 1.20 -3.38 -42.16
CA GLU A 445 -0.05 -2.96 -41.53
C GLU A 445 0.07 -1.56 -40.93
N LEU A 446 1.15 -1.29 -40.18
CA LEU A 446 1.40 0.03 -39.60
C LEU A 446 1.54 1.11 -40.68
N SER A 447 2.26 0.81 -41.76
CA SER A 447 2.40 1.69 -42.90
C SER A 447 1.03 2.02 -43.51
N SER A 448 0.18 1.02 -43.74
CA SER A 448 -1.18 1.23 -44.25
C SER A 448 -2.03 2.07 -43.29
N ALA A 449 -1.98 1.78 -41.99
CA ALA A 449 -2.73 2.51 -40.97
C ALA A 449 -2.34 4.00 -40.91
N PHE A 450 -1.05 4.30 -41.04
CA PHE A 450 -0.52 5.67 -41.10
C PHE A 450 -0.38 6.20 -42.54
N ALA A 451 -1.21 5.71 -43.46
CA ALA A 451 -1.34 6.23 -44.83
C ALA A 451 -0.02 6.31 -45.63
N GLY A 452 0.91 5.40 -45.38
CA GLY A 452 2.24 5.34 -46.02
C GLY A 452 3.32 6.14 -45.27
N TYR A 453 2.98 6.87 -44.21
CA TYR A 453 3.96 7.71 -43.49
C TYR A 453 5.10 6.89 -42.89
N PHE A 454 4.88 5.65 -42.46
CA PHE A 454 5.98 4.78 -41.99
C PHE A 454 6.45 3.77 -43.05
N GLY A 455 5.95 3.85 -44.28
CA GLY A 455 6.28 2.95 -45.38
C GLY A 455 7.52 3.34 -46.20
N GLY A 456 8.07 2.36 -46.92
CA GLY A 456 9.21 2.53 -47.82
C GLY A 456 10.56 2.69 -47.10
N ALA A 457 11.64 2.84 -47.88
CA ALA A 457 13.02 2.88 -47.36
C ALA A 457 13.28 4.03 -46.37
N ASP A 458 12.53 5.14 -46.49
CA ASP A 458 12.66 6.30 -45.61
C ASP A 458 11.68 6.30 -44.42
N GLY A 459 10.63 5.47 -44.46
CA GLY A 459 9.59 5.41 -43.44
C GLY A 459 10.12 5.08 -42.05
N ALA A 460 11.08 4.15 -41.96
CA ALA A 460 11.74 3.77 -40.71
C ALA A 460 12.53 4.92 -40.04
N LYS A 461 12.90 5.96 -40.81
CA LYS A 461 13.66 7.12 -40.30
C LYS A 461 12.78 8.32 -39.98
N ARG A 462 11.52 8.33 -40.46
CA ARG A 462 10.58 9.43 -40.25
C ARG A 462 10.11 9.48 -38.79
N LYS A 463 9.83 10.70 -38.36
CA LYS A 463 9.44 11.03 -36.98
C LYS A 463 8.44 12.17 -37.04
N LEU A 464 7.29 12.00 -36.42
CA LEU A 464 6.37 13.10 -36.13
C LEU A 464 6.88 13.85 -34.90
N ALA A 465 6.85 15.18 -34.96
CA ALA A 465 7.34 16.06 -33.91
C ALA A 465 6.42 17.27 -33.73
N GLU A 466 6.53 17.92 -32.57
CA GLU A 466 5.78 19.15 -32.30
C GLU A 466 6.02 20.22 -33.37
N GLY A 467 4.92 20.78 -33.89
CA GLY A 467 4.92 21.76 -34.97
C GLY A 467 4.76 21.17 -36.36
N ASP A 468 4.82 19.84 -36.51
CA ASP A 468 4.42 19.19 -37.76
C ASP A 468 2.92 19.41 -37.98
N PHE A 469 2.54 19.72 -39.21
CA PHE A 469 1.15 19.84 -39.61
C PHE A 469 0.88 19.15 -40.94
N GLU A 470 -0.37 18.76 -41.14
CA GLU A 470 -0.82 18.07 -42.34
C GLU A 470 -1.47 19.04 -43.30
N ARG A 471 -1.07 18.95 -44.56
CA ARG A 471 -1.64 19.71 -45.65
C ARG A 471 -2.28 18.74 -46.63
N LYS A 472 -3.54 18.99 -46.96
CA LYS A 472 -4.21 18.34 -48.09
C LYS A 472 -3.84 19.10 -49.35
N GLU A 473 -3.26 18.40 -50.32
CA GLU A 473 -2.82 18.97 -51.59
C GLU A 473 -3.98 19.02 -52.60
N THR A 474 -3.79 19.77 -53.68
CA THR A 474 -4.82 19.96 -54.72
C THR A 474 -5.14 18.70 -55.51
N ASP A 475 -4.20 17.75 -55.57
CA ASP A 475 -4.39 16.43 -56.19
C ASP A 475 -5.11 15.43 -55.28
N GLY A 476 -5.50 15.86 -54.07
CA GLY A 476 -6.21 15.05 -53.09
C GLY A 476 -5.31 14.23 -52.17
N THR A 477 -4.00 14.18 -52.42
CA THR A 477 -3.02 13.55 -51.52
C THR A 477 -2.74 14.42 -50.30
N TRP A 478 -2.03 13.84 -49.33
CA TRP A 478 -1.65 14.53 -48.11
C TRP A 478 -0.13 14.61 -47.97
N SER A 479 0.32 15.69 -47.34
CA SER A 479 1.70 15.93 -46.98
C SER A 479 1.83 16.27 -45.51
N VAL A 480 2.94 15.88 -44.88
CA VAL A 480 3.35 16.37 -43.57
C VAL A 480 4.43 17.44 -43.77
N VAL A 481 4.26 18.57 -43.11
CA VAL A 481 5.10 19.76 -43.27
C VAL A 481 5.68 20.15 -41.92
N ARG A 482 7.00 20.40 -41.89
CA ARG A 482 7.74 20.88 -40.72
C ARG A 482 8.33 22.26 -41.02
N GLY A 483 7.80 23.29 -40.39
CA GLY A 483 8.11 24.67 -40.76
C GLY A 483 7.72 24.90 -42.23
N ASN A 484 8.71 25.10 -43.11
CA ASN A 484 8.49 25.29 -44.55
C ASN A 484 8.89 24.07 -45.40
N LYS A 485 9.30 22.95 -44.77
CA LYS A 485 9.80 21.76 -45.47
C LYS A 485 8.74 20.66 -45.47
N VAL A 486 8.46 20.09 -46.65
CA VAL A 486 7.70 18.84 -46.77
C VAL A 486 8.58 17.68 -46.30
N VAL A 487 8.13 16.94 -45.29
CA VAL A 487 8.88 15.81 -44.68
C VAL A 487 8.31 14.45 -45.08
N ALA A 488 7.09 14.42 -45.60
CA ALA A 488 6.46 13.31 -46.29
C ALA A 488 5.38 13.89 -47.22
N ASP A 489 5.20 13.29 -48.39
CA ASP A 489 4.19 13.66 -49.38
C ASP A 489 3.49 12.39 -49.89
N SER A 490 2.55 12.57 -50.83
CA SER A 490 1.87 11.48 -51.52
C SER A 490 1.16 10.49 -50.57
N LEU A 491 0.75 10.97 -49.39
CA LEU A 491 0.08 10.16 -48.37
C LEU A 491 -1.41 10.03 -48.70
N ALA A 492 -1.98 8.88 -48.39
CA ALA A 492 -3.41 8.62 -48.66
C ALA A 492 -4.37 9.39 -47.73
N ALA A 493 -3.91 9.77 -46.54
CA ALA A 493 -4.65 10.47 -45.49
C ALA A 493 -3.68 11.14 -44.51
N GLY A 494 -4.21 11.85 -43.51
CA GLY A 494 -3.43 12.48 -42.45
C GLY A 494 -2.93 11.50 -41.35
N PRO A 495 -1.64 11.14 -41.28
CA PRO A 495 -1.07 10.35 -40.17
C PRO A 495 -1.17 10.98 -38.75
N ILE A 496 -1.12 12.29 -38.58
CA ILE A 496 -1.28 13.03 -37.31
C ILE A 496 -2.73 12.99 -36.84
N GLN A 497 -3.70 13.18 -37.75
CA GLN A 497 -5.11 12.97 -37.43
C GLN A 497 -5.36 11.56 -36.89
N PHE A 498 -4.84 10.55 -37.61
CA PHE A 498 -4.94 9.16 -37.20
C PHE A 498 -4.24 8.88 -35.86
N LEU A 499 -3.05 9.45 -35.64
CA LEU A 499 -2.35 9.39 -34.36
C LEU A 499 -3.20 9.94 -33.20
N ASN A 500 -3.76 11.14 -33.38
CA ASN A 500 -4.59 11.80 -32.37
C ASN A 500 -5.84 10.97 -32.06
N ALA A 501 -6.44 10.36 -33.07
CA ALA A 501 -7.56 9.43 -32.91
C ALA A 501 -7.22 8.22 -32.06
N CYS A 502 -6.11 7.55 -32.39
CA CYS A 502 -5.64 6.39 -31.65
C CYS A 502 -5.42 6.76 -30.18
N LEU A 503 -4.72 7.87 -29.92
CA LEU A 503 -4.48 8.39 -28.56
C LEU A 503 -5.79 8.67 -27.82
N HIS A 504 -6.77 9.29 -28.47
CA HIS A 504 -8.07 9.59 -27.88
C HIS A 504 -8.86 8.33 -27.52
N LEU A 505 -8.92 7.36 -28.44
CA LEU A 505 -9.70 6.13 -28.26
C LEU A 505 -9.13 5.22 -27.18
N ILE A 506 -7.81 5.28 -26.96
CA ILE A 506 -7.13 4.60 -25.84
C ILE A 506 -7.03 5.47 -24.57
N GLY A 507 -7.76 6.60 -24.53
CA GLY A 507 -8.05 7.35 -23.30
C GLY A 507 -7.26 8.65 -23.09
N TYR A 508 -6.20 8.90 -23.86
CA TYR A 508 -5.41 10.14 -23.77
C TYR A 508 -6.13 11.32 -24.42
N VAL A 509 -5.70 12.53 -24.10
CA VAL A 509 -6.36 13.75 -24.56
C VAL A 509 -5.40 14.61 -25.40
N PRO A 510 -5.39 14.44 -26.74
CA PRO A 510 -4.48 15.19 -27.61
C PRO A 510 -4.87 16.67 -27.78
N ASN A 511 -5.94 17.14 -27.12
CA ASN A 511 -6.40 18.54 -27.11
C ASN A 511 -6.09 19.22 -25.76
N ARG A 512 -5.68 20.50 -25.77
CA ARG A 512 -5.45 21.29 -24.54
C ARG A 512 -6.52 22.34 -24.25
N THR A 513 -7.39 22.64 -25.20
CA THR A 513 -8.21 23.87 -25.21
C THR A 513 -9.71 23.63 -25.31
N GLY A 514 -10.18 22.37 -25.40
CA GLY A 514 -11.61 22.06 -25.48
C GLY A 514 -11.92 20.56 -25.42
N LYS A 515 -13.21 20.22 -25.45
CA LYS A 515 -13.69 18.83 -25.61
C LYS A 515 -13.37 18.35 -27.02
N SER A 516 -12.98 17.09 -27.17
CA SER A 516 -12.84 16.48 -28.49
C SER A 516 -14.21 16.33 -29.18
N PRO A 517 -14.30 16.45 -30.51
CA PRO A 517 -15.55 16.26 -31.25
C PRO A 517 -16.11 14.84 -31.08
N ALA A 518 -17.45 14.73 -31.06
CA ALA A 518 -18.13 13.44 -30.92
C ALA A 518 -18.15 12.61 -32.22
N ALA A 519 -18.10 13.28 -33.39
CA ALA A 519 -18.08 12.64 -34.71
C ALA A 519 -16.69 12.71 -35.34
N TRP A 520 -16.27 11.64 -36.01
CA TRP A 520 -14.96 11.52 -36.67
C TRP A 520 -14.70 12.59 -37.73
N ASP A 521 -15.71 12.93 -38.52
CA ASP A 521 -15.58 13.90 -39.61
C ASP A 521 -15.22 15.31 -39.11
N ASP A 522 -15.65 15.66 -37.88
CA ASP A 522 -15.30 16.94 -37.24
C ASP A 522 -13.81 17.00 -36.82
N TRP A 523 -13.19 15.86 -36.53
CA TRP A 523 -11.73 15.77 -36.33
C TRP A 523 -10.99 16.01 -37.63
N ALA A 524 -11.54 15.50 -38.73
CA ALA A 524 -10.95 15.65 -40.04
C ALA A 524 -10.94 17.11 -40.49
N GLU A 525 -11.95 17.91 -40.17
CA GLU A 525 -12.10 19.30 -40.62
C GLU A 525 -11.42 20.35 -39.72
N THR A 526 -11.15 20.02 -38.46
CA THR A 526 -10.57 20.98 -37.52
C THR A 526 -9.03 21.01 -37.59
N GLN A 527 -8.46 22.15 -37.98
CA GLN A 527 -7.01 22.37 -38.14
C GLN A 527 -6.19 21.98 -36.90
N GLN A 528 -6.77 22.09 -35.71
CA GLN A 528 -6.13 21.69 -34.45
C GLN A 528 -5.72 20.21 -34.43
N PHE A 529 -6.51 19.31 -35.02
CA PHE A 529 -6.22 17.86 -35.02
C PHE A 529 -5.33 17.42 -36.19
N ARG A 530 -5.10 18.31 -37.16
CA ARG A 530 -4.10 18.18 -38.24
C ARG A 530 -2.71 18.63 -37.84
N THR A 531 -2.53 19.04 -36.58
CA THR A 531 -1.24 19.55 -36.07
C THR A 531 -0.76 18.66 -34.93
N PHE A 532 0.51 18.28 -34.95
CA PHE A 532 1.17 17.72 -33.78
C PHE A 532 1.41 18.86 -32.80
N GLY A 533 0.38 19.16 -32.02
CA GLY A 533 0.38 20.29 -31.10
C GLY A 533 0.90 19.94 -29.71
N ARG A 534 0.84 20.93 -28.80
CA ARG A 534 1.20 20.75 -27.39
C ARG A 534 0.38 19.68 -26.66
N GLY A 535 -0.87 19.44 -27.09
CA GLY A 535 -1.75 18.41 -26.54
C GLY A 535 -1.33 17.00 -26.98
N THR A 536 -1.14 16.79 -28.29
CA THR A 536 -0.57 15.55 -28.85
C THR A 536 0.77 15.21 -28.19
N ARG A 537 1.70 16.18 -28.13
CA ARG A 537 2.99 16.01 -27.44
C ARG A 537 2.81 15.54 -26.00
N ALA A 538 1.89 16.17 -25.26
CA ALA A 538 1.65 15.82 -23.87
C ALA A 538 1.09 14.40 -23.72
N SER A 539 0.13 14.01 -24.57
CA SER A 539 -0.43 12.66 -24.59
C SER A 539 0.62 11.60 -24.93
N VAL A 540 1.47 11.87 -25.93
CA VAL A 540 2.58 10.99 -26.29
C VAL A 540 3.57 10.86 -25.13
N GLN A 541 3.88 11.95 -24.42
CA GLN A 541 4.76 11.89 -23.24
C GLN A 541 4.18 11.03 -22.12
N CYS A 542 2.88 11.16 -21.85
CA CYS A 542 2.16 10.34 -20.87
C CYS A 542 2.17 8.87 -21.29
N PHE A 543 1.74 8.56 -22.52
CA PHE A 543 1.73 7.21 -23.09
C PHE A 543 3.11 6.55 -23.03
N LYS A 544 4.17 7.26 -23.45
CA LYS A 544 5.53 6.74 -23.39
C LYS A 544 5.99 6.50 -21.97
N GLY A 545 5.51 7.25 -20.97
CA GLY A 545 5.84 7.01 -19.57
C GLY A 545 5.21 5.73 -19.00
N HIS A 546 4.10 5.29 -19.57
CA HIS A 546 3.44 4.03 -19.24
C HIS A 546 4.10 2.84 -19.94
N TYR A 547 4.19 2.88 -21.28
CA TYR A 547 4.64 1.73 -22.08
C TYR A 547 6.14 1.72 -22.38
N GLY A 548 6.84 2.81 -22.13
CA GLY A 548 8.28 2.91 -22.27
C GLY A 548 8.90 3.21 -20.92
N ALA A 549 9.82 2.37 -20.45
CA ALA A 549 10.65 2.72 -19.30
C ALA A 549 11.48 3.97 -19.63
N ILE A 550 10.95 5.17 -19.33
CA ILE A 550 11.65 6.42 -19.63
C ILE A 550 12.76 6.60 -18.60
N ASP A 551 13.99 6.33 -19.02
CA ASP A 551 15.17 7.02 -18.49
C ASP A 551 14.94 8.53 -18.61
N ARG A 552 15.13 9.27 -17.51
CA ARG A 552 14.98 10.74 -17.46
C ARG A 552 15.83 11.46 -18.53
N ALA A 553 16.91 10.85 -19.02
CA ALA A 553 17.72 11.39 -20.12
C ALA A 553 16.99 11.40 -21.48
N LEU A 554 15.92 10.60 -21.66
CA LEU A 554 15.12 10.50 -22.88
C LEU A 554 13.91 11.44 -22.91
N LEU A 555 13.64 12.20 -21.85
CA LEU A 555 12.53 13.17 -21.80
C LEU A 555 12.63 14.28 -22.87
N SER A 556 13.85 14.60 -23.33
CA SER A 556 14.06 15.51 -24.47
C SER A 556 13.66 14.90 -25.83
N LYS A 557 13.65 13.55 -25.94
CA LYS A 557 13.11 12.77 -27.07
C LYS A 557 11.67 12.28 -26.86
N ALA A 558 11.04 12.59 -25.72
CA ALA A 558 9.67 12.15 -25.42
C ALA A 558 8.58 12.91 -26.20
N SER A 559 8.98 13.90 -27.01
CA SER A 559 8.08 14.75 -27.81
C SER A 559 7.92 14.30 -29.26
N ILE A 560 8.50 13.15 -29.63
CA ILE A 560 8.46 12.60 -30.99
C ILE A 560 7.78 11.23 -31.04
N VAL A 561 7.15 10.94 -32.16
CA VAL A 561 6.61 9.62 -32.51
C VAL A 561 7.41 9.07 -33.69
N ASP A 562 8.25 8.10 -33.40
CA ASP A 562 8.91 7.22 -34.37
C ASP A 562 8.04 6.00 -34.67
N ILE A 563 8.53 5.13 -35.57
CA ILE A 563 7.80 3.94 -36.02
C ILE A 563 7.45 2.99 -34.85
N ASP A 564 8.33 2.83 -33.87
CA ASP A 564 8.09 1.94 -32.72
C ASP A 564 7.04 2.52 -31.78
N THR A 565 7.11 3.83 -31.50
CA THR A 565 6.09 4.53 -30.71
C THR A 565 4.72 4.45 -31.41
N ALA A 566 4.67 4.67 -32.73
CA ALA A 566 3.45 4.55 -33.52
C ALA A 566 2.90 3.13 -33.50
N ARG A 567 3.78 2.12 -33.58
CA ARG A 567 3.42 0.70 -33.51
C ARG A 567 2.74 0.35 -32.19
N LEU A 568 3.30 0.82 -31.07
CA LEU A 568 2.73 0.61 -29.73
C LEU A 568 1.35 1.29 -29.60
N ILE A 569 1.23 2.56 -29.99
CA ILE A 569 -0.04 3.29 -29.92
C ILE A 569 -1.11 2.58 -30.76
N TYR A 570 -0.79 2.20 -31.98
CA TYR A 570 -1.73 1.51 -32.86
C TYR A 570 -2.06 0.10 -32.37
N GLY A 571 -1.08 -0.62 -31.79
CA GLY A 571 -1.30 -1.91 -31.14
C GLY A 571 -2.29 -1.81 -29.96
N CYS A 572 -2.18 -0.79 -29.11
CA CYS A 572 -3.14 -0.54 -28.04
C CYS A 572 -4.51 -0.15 -28.59
N PHE A 573 -4.56 0.64 -29.66
CA PHE A 573 -5.82 0.97 -30.34
C PHE A 573 -6.50 -0.29 -30.89
N LYS A 574 -5.78 -1.18 -31.55
CA LYS A 574 -6.31 -2.46 -32.04
C LYS A 574 -6.86 -3.33 -30.91
N PHE A 575 -6.14 -3.38 -29.78
CA PHE A 575 -6.62 -4.08 -28.60
C PHE A 575 -7.94 -3.48 -28.12
N ALA A 576 -8.00 -2.16 -27.93
CA ALA A 576 -9.21 -1.46 -27.49
C ALA A 576 -10.39 -1.67 -28.44
N ALA A 577 -10.15 -1.70 -29.76
CA ALA A 577 -11.17 -1.96 -30.76
C ALA A 577 -11.65 -3.42 -30.81
N ALA A 578 -10.84 -4.37 -30.31
CA ALA A 578 -11.19 -5.79 -30.25
C ALA A 578 -11.91 -6.17 -28.95
N VAL A 579 -11.82 -5.34 -27.91
CA VAL A 579 -12.60 -5.52 -26.67
C VAL A 579 -14.04 -5.05 -26.94
N PRO A 580 -15.06 -5.88 -26.68
CA PRO A 580 -16.44 -5.47 -26.84
C PRO A 580 -16.71 -4.18 -26.06
N ALA A 581 -17.41 -3.23 -26.68
CA ALA A 581 -17.92 -2.07 -25.95
C ALA A 581 -18.77 -2.56 -24.76
N ARG A 582 -18.81 -1.78 -23.67
CA ARG A 582 -19.78 -2.05 -22.57
C ARG A 582 -21.15 -2.22 -23.20
N ALA A 583 -21.76 -3.40 -23.04
CA ALA A 583 -23.10 -3.66 -23.53
C ALA A 583 -24.05 -2.61 -22.94
N SER A 584 -24.88 -2.01 -23.79
CA SER A 584 -25.97 -1.19 -23.26
C SER A 584 -26.99 -2.13 -22.61
N PRO A 585 -27.63 -1.77 -21.48
CA PRO A 585 -28.67 -2.61 -20.87
C PRO A 585 -29.91 -2.90 -21.74
N GLU A 586 -29.98 -2.38 -22.97
CA GLU A 586 -31.12 -2.55 -23.88
C GLU A 586 -30.83 -3.48 -25.08
N GLU A 587 -29.70 -4.21 -25.09
CA GLU A 587 -29.47 -5.38 -25.96
C GLU A 587 -29.48 -6.67 -25.14
#